data_AF-A0A1H9CVI7-F1
#
_entry.id   AF-A0A1H9CVI7-F1
#
_cell.length_a   1.000
_cell.length_b   1.000
_cell.length_c   1.000
_cell.angle_alpha   90.00
_cell.angle_beta   90.00
_cell.angle_gamma   90.00
#
_symmetry.space_group_name_H-M   'P 1'
#
loop_
_entity.id
_entity.type
_entity.pdbx_description
1 polymer ?
#
loop_
_entity_poly.entity_id
_entity_poly.type
_entity_poly.pdbx_seq_one_letter_code
_entity_poly.pdbx_strand_id
1 'polypeptide(L)' 'MDKLTALDISDEFRSLSVLLCAVKEMDYRKEDESTVALEIIDAVLLRCRNLHQKLECQGVSRD' A
#
# COMPACT_ATOMS: atom_id res chain seq x y z
N MET A 1 -3.53 14.93 -17.73
CA MET A 1 -2.96 14.05 -16.68
C MET A 1 -3.32 14.72 -15.38
N ASP A 2 -4.26 14.15 -14.65
CA ASP A 2 -4.67 14.67 -13.35
C ASP A 2 -3.52 14.44 -12.37
N LYS A 3 -3.11 15.50 -11.67
CA LYS A 3 -2.05 15.41 -10.66
C LYS A 3 -2.60 14.71 -9.43
N LEU A 4 -1.77 13.91 -8.75
CA LEU A 4 -2.15 13.41 -7.42
C LEU A 4 -2.25 14.57 -6.44
N THR A 5 -3.35 14.62 -5.71
CA THR A 5 -3.52 15.54 -4.59
C THR A 5 -2.82 14.97 -3.36
N ALA A 6 -2.52 15.83 -2.38
CA ALA A 6 -2.00 15.37 -1.09
C ALA A 6 -3.00 14.45 -0.35
N LEU A 7 -4.31 14.64 -0.60
CA LEU A 7 -5.37 13.81 -0.03
C LEU A 7 -5.34 12.39 -0.62
N ASP A 8 -5.24 12.27 -1.95
CA ASP A 8 -5.14 10.97 -2.63
C ASP A 8 -3.95 10.15 -2.11
N ILE A 9 -2.81 10.82 -1.91
CA ILE A 9 -1.60 10.20 -1.39
C ILE A 9 -1.81 9.72 0.05
N SER A 10 -2.44 10.55 0.89
CA SER A 10 -2.74 10.19 2.27
C SER A 10 -3.68 8.99 2.36
N ASP A 11 -4.70 8.91 1.50
CA ASP A 11 -5.63 7.79 1.46
C ASP A 11 -4.96 6.48 0.99
N GLU A 12 -4.06 6.56 0.00
CA GLU A 12 -3.24 5.42 -0.41
C GLU A 12 -2.37 4.89 0.73
N PHE A 13 -1.65 5.78 1.45
CA PHE A 13 -0.84 5.37 2.60
C PHE A 13 -1.68 4.78 3.73
N ARG A 14 -2.88 5.33 3.98
CA ARG A 14 -3.80 4.79 4.99
C ARG A 14 -4.28 3.39 4.59
N SER A 15 -4.65 3.17 3.33
CA SER A 15 -5.04 1.86 2.80
C SER A 15 -3.93 0.82 2.97
N LEU A 16 -2.69 1.17 2.64
CA LEU A 16 -1.53 0.28 2.80
C LEU A 16 -1.25 -0.03 4.27
N SER A 17 -1.39 0.98 5.15
CA SER A 17 -1.19 0.80 6.60
C SER A 17 -2.20 -0.17 7.20
N VAL A 18 -3.47 -0.11 6.77
CA VAL A 18 -4.51 -1.06 7.23
C VAL A 18 -4.18 -2.50 6.83
N LEU A 19 -3.71 -2.72 5.60
CA LEU A 19 -3.30 -4.04 5.14
C LEU A 19 -2.12 -4.60 5.95
N LEU A 20 -1.10 -3.78 6.22
CA LEU A 20 0.03 -4.19 7.05
C LEU A 20 -0.35 -4.46 8.51
N CYS A 21 -1.30 -3.69 9.06
CA CYS A 21 -1.87 -4.00 10.36
C CYS A 21 -2.57 -5.35 10.36
N ALA A 22 -3.37 -5.67 9.34
CA ALA A 22 -4.02 -6.97 9.24
C ALA A 22 -3.01 -8.13 9.19
N VAL A 23 -1.94 -7.99 8.39
CA VAL A 23 -0.83 -8.96 8.34
C VAL A 23 -0.16 -9.15 9.70
N LYS A 24 0.06 -8.06 10.43
CA LYS A 24 0.70 -8.11 11.75
C LYS A 24 -0.09 -8.92 12.78
N GLU A 25 -1.41 -8.93 12.67
CA GLU A 25 -2.30 -9.67 13.58
C GLU A 25 -2.45 -11.17 13.20
N MET A 26 -1.92 -11.60 12.04
CA MET A 26 -1.96 -13.00 11.60
C MET A 26 -0.95 -13.88 12.35
N ASP A 27 -1.32 -15.13 12.63
CA ASP A 27 -0.44 -16.13 13.24
C ASP A 27 0.40 -16.83 12.18
N TYR A 28 1.66 -16.41 12.05
CA TYR A 28 2.63 -16.98 11.11
C TYR A 28 2.90 -18.48 11.30
N ARG A 29 2.49 -19.08 12.43
CA ARG A 29 2.62 -20.52 12.68
C ARG A 29 1.56 -21.35 11.97
N LYS A 30 0.49 -20.71 11.50
CA LYS A 30 -0.54 -21.35 10.68
C LYS A 30 -0.22 -21.11 9.22
N GLU A 31 -0.08 -22.21 8.47
CA GLU A 31 0.36 -22.18 7.07
C GLU A 31 -0.56 -21.35 6.17
N ASP A 32 -1.87 -21.46 6.37
CA ASP A 32 -2.90 -20.69 5.66
C ASP A 32 -2.79 -19.19 5.96
N GLU A 33 -2.73 -18.79 7.23
CA GLU A 33 -2.58 -17.38 7.59
C GLU A 33 -1.21 -16.83 7.13
N SER A 34 -0.14 -17.63 7.18
CA SER A 34 1.18 -17.23 6.70
C SER A 34 1.22 -17.01 5.18
N THR A 35 0.51 -17.84 4.41
CA THR A 35 0.41 -17.70 2.95
C THR A 35 -0.33 -16.43 2.59
N VAL A 36 -1.48 -16.19 3.23
CA VAL A 36 -2.26 -14.96 3.03
C VAL A 36 -1.46 -13.72 3.45
N ALA A 37 -0.71 -13.79 4.55
CA ALA A 37 0.16 -12.70 5.00
C ALA A 37 1.20 -12.32 3.93
N LEU A 38 1.85 -13.31 3.31
CA LEU A 38 2.83 -13.09 2.25
C LEU A 38 2.19 -12.47 0.99
N GLU A 39 1.03 -12.96 0.57
CA GLU A 39 0.29 -12.40 -0.57
C GLU A 39 -0.09 -10.93 -0.35
N ILE A 40 -0.54 -10.58 0.87
CA ILE A 40 -0.86 -9.19 1.22
C ILE A 40 0.40 -8.32 1.22
N ILE A 41 1.52 -8.81 1.76
CA ILE A 41 2.80 -8.08 1.73
C ILE A 41 3.22 -7.80 0.29
N ASP A 42 3.17 -8.80 -0.60
CA ASP A 42 3.53 -8.62 -2.00
C ASP A 42 2.63 -7.60 -2.71
N ALA A 43 1.33 -7.65 -2.45
CA ALA A 43 0.38 -6.67 -2.98
C ALA A 43 0.66 -5.24 -2.45
N VAL A 44 0.98 -5.09 -1.16
CA VAL A 44 1.36 -3.80 -0.56
C VAL A 44 2.65 -3.27 -1.21
N LEU A 45 3.68 -4.11 -1.37
CA LEU A 45 4.95 -3.71 -2.00
C LEU A 45 4.75 -3.27 -3.45
N LEU A 46 3.93 -3.99 -4.21
CA LEU A 46 3.59 -3.63 -5.59
C LEU A 46 2.86 -2.27 -5.64
N ARG A 47 1.89 -2.04 -4.74
CA ARG A 47 1.19 -0.75 -4.65
C ARG A 47 2.12 0.39 -4.26
N CYS A 48 3.06 0.18 -3.33
CA CYS A 48 4.08 1.17 -2.98
C CYS A 48 4.94 1.56 -4.19
N ARG A 49 5.39 0.59 -4.99
CA ARG A 49 6.17 0.85 -6.21
C ARG A 49 5.36 1.63 -7.25
N ASN A 50 4.10 1.25 -7.46
CA ASN A 50 3.22 1.96 -8.38
C ASN A 50 2.94 3.40 -7.91
N LEU A 51 2.73 3.60 -6.61
CA LEU A 51 2.54 4.93 -6.04
C LEU A 51 3.81 5.78 -6.21
N HIS A 52 4.99 5.21 -5.91
CA HIS A 52 6.26 5.89 -6.14
C HIS A 52 6.44 6.32 -7.60
N GLN A 53 6.18 5.42 -8.56
CA GLN A 53 6.25 5.75 -9.98
C GLN A 53 5.26 6.86 -10.37
N LYS A 54 4.02 6.81 -9.86
CA LYS A 54 3.03 7.88 -10.09
C LYS A 54 3.52 9.23 -9.56
N LEU A 55 4.11 9.26 -8.36
CA LEU A 55 4.66 10.47 -7.76
C LEU A 55 5.81 11.06 -8.59
N GLU A 56 6.71 10.21 -9.09
CA GLU A 56 7.81 10.64 -9.96
C GLU A 56 7.32 11.16 -11.32
N CYS A 57 6.30 10.54 -11.91
CA CYS A 57 5.79 10.92 -13.23
C CYS A 57 4.82 12.12 -13.23
N GLN A 58 4.01 12.28 -12.17
CA GLN A 58 2.89 13.24 -12.17
C GLN A 58 3.15 14.46 -11.28
N GLY A 59 4.07 14.35 -10.32
CA GLY A 59 4.25 15.36 -9.27
C GLY A 59 3.05 15.46 -8.34
N VAL A 60 3.22 16.14 -7.20
CA VAL A 60 2.15 16.34 -6.21
C VAL A 60 1.55 17.73 -6.38
N SER A 61 0.23 17.81 -6.54
CA SER A 61 -0.49 19.08 -6.48
C SER A 61 -0.76 19.44 -5.02
N ARG A 62 -0.46 20.69 -4.64
CA ARG A 62 -1.02 21.32 -3.45
C ARG A 62 -2.32 21.97 -3.91
N ASP A 63 -3.46 21.32 -3.67
CA ASP A 63 -4.75 22.02 -3.78
C ASP A 63 -4.79 23.23 -2.84
#